data_AF-A0A848QP90-F1
#
_entry.id   AF-A0A848QP90-F1
#
_cell.length_a   1.000
_cell.length_b   1.000
_cell.length_c   1.000
_cell.angle_alpha   90.00
_cell.angle_beta   90.00
_cell.angle_gamma   90.00
#
_symmetry.space_group_name_H-M   'P 1'
#
loop_
_entity.id
_entity.type
_entity.pdbx_description
1 polymer ?
#
loop_
_entity_poly.entity_id
_entity_poly.type
_entity_poly.pdbx_seq_one_letter_code
_entity_poly.pdbx_strand_id
1 'polypeptide(L)'
;MTVRFHSIVSRIYPVIAGCIFLGLGAVTLIHPEILGYYAINLDQPSARTAVRAMIGGGEIGIAFILLLGGYMALSSRQRSLIAAVIFIFVGLSRLLGAYVEEIDQLTIQPFREAAIEITLGALGFWAARCSDAGLAGGHVSYSDDTD
;
A
#
# COMPACT_ATOMS: atom_id res chain seq x y z
N MET A 1 20.57 -3.99 -18.57
CA MET A 1 20.56 -3.51 -17.16
C MET A 1 19.14 -3.22 -16.65
N THR A 2 18.24 -2.73 -17.50
CA THR A 2 16.83 -2.39 -17.18
C THR A 2 15.99 -3.57 -16.70
N VAL A 3 16.07 -4.76 -17.31
CA VAL A 3 15.22 -5.92 -16.95
C VAL A 3 15.43 -6.40 -15.50
N ARG A 4 16.68 -6.41 -15.00
CA ARG A 4 16.98 -6.78 -13.60
C ARG A 4 16.37 -5.80 -12.61
N PHE A 5 16.41 -4.50 -12.93
CA PHE A 5 15.83 -3.46 -12.08
C PHE A 5 14.30 -3.61 -11.96
N HIS A 6 13.59 -3.85 -13.07
CA HIS A 6 12.13 -4.05 -13.08
C HIS A 6 11.71 -5.28 -12.26
N SER A 7 12.49 -6.36 -12.33
CA SER A 7 12.24 -7.57 -11.54
C SER A 7 12.47 -7.37 -10.04
N ILE A 8 13.46 -6.56 -9.66
CA ILE A 8 13.72 -6.23 -8.25
C ILE A 8 12.60 -5.36 -7.68
N VAL A 9 12.22 -4.29 -8.39
CA VAL A 9 11.17 -3.36 -7.94
C VAL A 9 9.84 -4.09 -7.73
N SER A 10 9.43 -4.95 -8.67
CA SER A 10 8.19 -5.73 -8.55
C SER A 10 8.15 -6.69 -7.37
N ARG A 11 9.30 -7.23 -6.95
CA ARG A 11 9.39 -8.13 -5.79
C ARG A 11 9.44 -7.38 -4.47
N ILE A 12 10.16 -6.26 -4.42
CA ILE A 12 10.40 -5.51 -3.18
C ILE A 12 9.21 -4.63 -2.82
N TYR A 13 8.55 -3.99 -3.79
CA TYR A 13 7.46 -3.06 -3.52
C TYR A 13 6.34 -3.63 -2.61
N PRO A 14 5.74 -4.81 -2.88
CA PRO A 14 4.67 -5.32 -2.02
C PRO A 14 5.17 -5.65 -0.61
N VAL A 15 6.47 -5.97 -0.44
CA VAL A 15 7.08 -6.19 0.87
C VAL A 15 7.17 -4.88 1.64
N ILE A 16 7.67 -3.80 1.00
CA ILE A 16 7.74 -2.48 1.63
C ILE A 16 6.35 -1.98 2.01
N ALA A 17 5.39 -2.05 1.08
CA ALA A 17 4.00 -1.66 1.35
C ALA A 17 3.41 -2.47 2.53
N GLY A 18 3.63 -3.78 2.55
CA GLY A 18 3.22 -4.64 3.66
C GLY A 18 3.84 -4.24 4.99
N CYS A 19 5.13 -3.90 5.03
CA CYS A 19 5.79 -3.42 6.25
C CYS A 19 5.23 -2.07 6.74
N ILE A 20 4.88 -1.16 5.82
CA ILE A 20 4.24 0.12 6.18
C ILE A 20 2.90 -0.14 6.87
N PHE A 21 2.03 -0.95 6.27
CA PHE A 21 0.73 -1.31 6.86
C PHE A 21 0.90 -2.07 8.18
N LEU A 22 1.88 -2.96 8.28
CA LEU A 22 2.13 -3.69 9.51
C LEU A 22 2.54 -2.75 10.64
N GLY A 23 3.44 -1.81 10.35
CA GLY A 23 3.91 -0.82 11.32
C GLY A 23 2.77 0.09 11.78
N LEU A 24 2.03 0.69 10.84
CA LEU A 24 0.89 1.56 11.15
C LEU A 24 -0.20 0.80 11.93
N GLY A 25 -0.54 -0.41 11.49
CA GLY A 25 -1.57 -1.22 12.11
C GLY A 25 -1.19 -1.66 13.52
N ALA A 26 0.06 -2.09 13.72
CA ALA A 26 0.57 -2.46 15.04
C ALA A 26 0.60 -1.27 16.00
N VAL A 27 1.06 -0.09 15.55
CA VAL A 27 1.06 1.11 16.40
C VAL A 27 -0.37 1.51 16.75
N THR A 28 -1.30 1.53 15.79
CA THR A 28 -2.71 1.85 16.05
C THR A 28 -3.39 0.83 16.98
N LEU A 29 -3.02 -0.45 16.89
CA LEU A 29 -3.55 -1.51 17.73
C LEU A 29 -3.11 -1.34 19.20
N ILE A 30 -1.84 -1.00 19.43
CA ILE A 30 -1.27 -0.86 20.79
C ILE A 30 -1.61 0.51 21.38
N HIS A 31 -1.43 1.56 20.59
CA HIS A 31 -1.56 2.97 20.97
C HIS A 31 -2.55 3.70 20.06
N PRO A 32 -3.87 3.43 20.14
CA PRO A 32 -4.86 4.07 19.25
C PRO A 32 -4.91 5.60 19.43
N GLU A 33 -4.34 6.13 20.51
CA GLU A 33 -4.20 7.56 20.77
C GLU A 33 -3.34 8.29 19.73
N ILE A 34 -2.55 7.57 18.92
CA ILE A 34 -1.83 8.18 17.80
C ILE A 34 -2.76 8.84 16.78
N LEU A 35 -4.02 8.41 16.71
CA LEU A 35 -5.03 9.05 15.87
C LEU A 35 -5.47 10.43 16.38
N GLY A 36 -5.05 10.82 17.59
CA GLY A 36 -5.16 12.20 18.06
C GLY A 36 -4.40 13.19 17.17
N TYR A 37 -3.37 12.74 16.44
CA TYR A 37 -2.72 13.54 15.38
C TYR A 37 -3.68 13.93 14.24
N TYR A 38 -4.78 13.18 14.08
CA TYR A 38 -5.88 13.48 13.15
C TYR A 38 -7.10 14.09 13.86
N ALA A 39 -6.92 14.63 15.07
CA ALA A 39 -7.99 15.15 15.92
C ALA A 39 -9.13 14.15 16.24
N ILE A 40 -8.85 12.85 16.14
CA ILE A 40 -9.79 11.79 16.54
C ILE A 40 -9.66 11.59 18.05
N ASN A 41 -10.63 12.12 18.81
CA ASN A 41 -10.70 11.93 20.25
C ASN A 41 -11.33 10.58 20.61
N LEU A 42 -10.61 9.76 21.37
CA LEU A 42 -11.00 8.40 21.75
C LEU A 42 -11.25 8.27 23.25
N ASP A 43 -12.15 9.09 23.77
CA ASP A 43 -12.42 9.18 25.21
C ASP A 43 -13.10 7.92 25.74
N GLN A 44 -13.96 7.31 24.93
CA GLN A 44 -14.71 6.11 25.30
C GLN A 44 -13.90 4.83 25.08
N PRO A 45 -13.87 3.89 26.06
CA PRO A 45 -13.22 2.60 25.88
C PRO A 45 -13.73 1.79 24.68
N SER A 46 -15.03 1.88 24.38
CA SER A 46 -15.65 1.24 23.21
C SER A 46 -15.11 1.79 21.89
N ALA A 47 -14.89 3.10 21.78
CA ALA A 47 -14.32 3.74 20.61
C ALA A 47 -12.86 3.31 20.38
N ARG A 48 -12.06 3.21 21.45
CA ARG A 48 -10.69 2.68 21.36
C ARG A 48 -10.66 1.25 20.83
N THR A 49 -11.52 0.37 21.34
CA THR A 49 -11.62 -1.01 20.85
C THR A 49 -12.05 -1.07 19.39
N ALA A 50 -13.03 -0.26 18.98
CA ALA A 50 -13.50 -0.20 17.60
C ALA A 50 -12.38 0.25 16.65
N VAL A 51 -11.67 1.32 16.99
CA VAL A 51 -10.52 1.82 16.20
C VAL A 51 -9.41 0.79 16.09
N ARG A 52 -9.04 0.16 17.22
CA ARG A 52 -8.04 -0.92 17.24
C ARG A 52 -8.39 -2.04 16.29
N ALA A 53 -9.66 -2.45 16.26
CA ALA A 53 -10.11 -3.52 15.38
C ALA A 53 -10.20 -3.07 13.91
N MET A 54 -10.83 -1.94 13.64
CA MET A 54 -11.10 -1.47 12.27
C MET A 54 -9.85 -0.97 11.56
N ILE A 55 -9.07 -0.10 12.22
CA ILE A 55 -7.88 0.51 11.62
C ILE A 55 -6.67 -0.38 11.90
N GLY A 56 -6.36 -0.62 13.18
CA GLY A 56 -5.20 -1.45 13.55
C GLY A 56 -5.26 -2.86 12.98
N GLY A 57 -6.34 -3.58 13.26
CA GLY A 57 -6.59 -4.92 12.74
C GLY A 57 -6.74 -4.97 11.21
N GLY A 58 -7.40 -3.97 10.61
CA GLY A 58 -7.55 -3.86 9.16
C GLY A 58 -6.21 -3.70 8.44
N GLU A 59 -5.36 -2.79 8.90
CA GLU A 59 -4.03 -2.57 8.34
C GLU A 59 -3.11 -3.79 8.53
N ILE A 60 -3.17 -4.45 9.70
CA ILE A 60 -2.46 -5.71 9.93
C ILE A 60 -2.93 -6.79 8.95
N GLY A 61 -4.24 -6.94 8.74
CA GLY A 61 -4.79 -7.90 7.78
C GLY A 61 -4.31 -7.65 6.35
N ILE A 62 -4.30 -6.39 5.91
CA ILE A 62 -3.75 -5.99 4.61
C ILE A 62 -2.26 -6.33 4.54
N ALA A 63 -1.48 -6.02 5.59
CA ALA A 63 -0.06 -6.32 5.64
C ALA A 63 0.22 -7.82 5.45
N PHE A 64 -0.56 -8.68 6.09
CA PHE A 64 -0.44 -10.14 5.91
C PHE A 64 -0.69 -10.57 4.46
N ILE A 65 -1.70 -10.00 3.79
CA ILE A 65 -1.95 -10.27 2.36
C ILE A 65 -0.75 -9.86 1.50
N LEU A 66 -0.13 -8.71 1.78
CA LEU A 66 0.99 -8.19 0.98
C LEU A 66 2.30 -8.96 1.24
N LEU A 67 2.59 -9.29 2.51
CA LEU A 67 3.80 -9.99 2.92
C LEU A 67 3.72 -11.49 2.61
N LEU A 68 2.63 -12.14 3.03
CA LEU A 68 2.47 -13.59 2.95
C LEU A 68 1.63 -14.05 1.75
N GLY A 69 1.10 -13.14 0.93
CA GLY A 69 0.25 -13.50 -0.21
C GLY A 69 0.93 -14.45 -1.21
N GLY A 70 2.27 -14.51 -1.24
CA GLY A 70 3.00 -15.52 -2.02
C GLY A 70 2.68 -16.96 -1.59
N TYR A 71 2.44 -17.22 -0.30
CA TYR A 71 1.98 -18.52 0.22
C TYR A 71 0.51 -18.80 -0.14
N MET A 72 -0.26 -17.76 -0.47
CA MET A 72 -1.65 -17.83 -0.92
C MET A 72 -1.77 -17.81 -2.46
N ALA A 73 -0.69 -18.14 -3.17
CA ALA A 73 -0.60 -18.11 -4.63
C ALA A 73 -0.86 -16.74 -5.29
N LEU A 74 -0.71 -15.63 -4.56
CA LEU A 74 -0.74 -14.28 -5.14
C LEU A 74 0.61 -13.92 -5.74
N SER A 75 0.61 -13.65 -7.04
CA SER A 75 1.78 -13.13 -7.75
C SER A 75 2.23 -11.77 -7.19
N SER A 76 3.51 -11.44 -7.35
CA SER A 76 4.03 -10.11 -6.96
C SER A 76 3.31 -8.96 -7.67
N ARG A 77 2.83 -9.21 -8.90
CA ARG A 77 1.97 -8.28 -9.64
C ARG A 77 0.65 -8.03 -8.92
N GLN A 78 -0.08 -9.09 -8.57
CA GLN A 78 -1.35 -8.97 -7.86
C GLN A 78 -1.19 -8.24 -6.53
N ARG A 79 -0.16 -8.59 -5.75
CA ARG A 79 0.13 -7.91 -4.47
C ARG A 79 0.46 -6.43 -4.66
N SER A 80 1.25 -6.09 -5.69
CA SER A 80 1.55 -4.70 -6.03
C SER A 80 0.30 -3.93 -6.48
N LEU A 81 -0.61 -4.56 -7.25
CA LEU A 81 -1.89 -3.97 -7.63
C LEU A 81 -2.82 -3.76 -6.44
N ILE A 82 -2.91 -4.74 -5.53
CA ILE A 82 -3.71 -4.61 -4.30
C ILE A 82 -3.22 -3.40 -3.50
N ALA A 83 -1.90 -3.32 -3.23
CA ALA A 83 -1.32 -2.18 -2.54
C ALA A 83 -1.55 -0.87 -3.30
N ALA A 84 -1.42 -0.86 -4.63
CA ALA A 84 -1.65 0.32 -5.46
C ALA A 84 -3.09 0.85 -5.31
N VAL A 85 -4.07 -0.05 -5.45
CA VAL A 85 -5.49 0.29 -5.32
C VAL A 85 -5.77 0.83 -3.92
N ILE A 86 -5.31 0.16 -2.86
CA ILE A 86 -5.54 0.61 -1.49
C ILE A 86 -4.99 2.02 -1.29
N PHE A 87 -3.72 2.27 -1.63
CA PHE A 87 -3.10 3.58 -1.42
C PHE A 87 -3.76 4.70 -2.24
N ILE A 88 -4.13 4.44 -3.51
CA ILE A 88 -4.84 5.42 -4.32
C ILE A 88 -6.19 5.76 -3.69
N PHE A 89 -6.97 4.75 -3.29
CA PHE A 89 -8.29 4.98 -2.71
C PHE A 89 -8.21 5.66 -1.34
N VAL A 90 -7.25 5.31 -0.49
CA VAL A 90 -7.02 6.00 0.78
C VAL A 90 -6.70 7.48 0.54
N GLY A 91 -5.79 7.79 -0.39
CA GLY A 91 -5.46 9.18 -0.74
C GLY A 91 -6.64 9.95 -1.32
N LEU A 92 -7.41 9.34 -2.22
CA LEU A 92 -8.62 9.95 -2.77
C LEU A 92 -9.70 10.17 -1.70
N SER A 93 -9.93 9.20 -0.81
CA SER A 93 -10.86 9.34 0.31
C SER A 93 -10.44 10.49 1.24
N ARG A 94 -9.14 10.70 1.45
CA ARG A 94 -8.61 11.83 2.24
C ARG A 94 -8.89 13.18 1.57
N LEU A 95 -8.70 13.28 0.25
CA LEU A 95 -9.03 14.50 -0.50
C LEU A 95 -10.54 14.78 -0.51
N LEU A 96 -11.36 13.74 -0.67
CA LEU A 96 -12.82 13.86 -0.60
C LEU A 96 -13.28 14.29 0.80
N GLY A 97 -12.70 13.72 1.85
CA GLY A 97 -12.96 14.14 3.23
C GLY A 97 -12.60 15.61 3.46
N ALA A 98 -11.42 16.04 2.99
CA ALA A 98 -11.01 17.44 3.08
C ALA A 98 -11.92 18.39 2.28
N TYR A 99 -12.43 17.94 1.14
CA TYR A 99 -13.40 18.71 0.35
C TYR A 99 -14.75 18.82 1.05
N VAL A 100 -15.26 17.74 1.65
CA VAL A 100 -16.54 17.71 2.38
C VAL A 100 -16.50 18.58 3.64
N GLU A 101 -15.37 18.59 4.34
CA GLU A 101 -15.21 19.34 5.59
C GLU A 101 -14.95 20.85 5.35
N GLU A 102 -14.96 21.31 4.09
CA GLU A 102 -14.73 22.71 3.68
C GLU A 102 -13.50 23.35 4.35
N ILE A 103 -12.46 22.55 4.58
CA ILE A 103 -11.36 22.98 5.46
C ILE A 103 -10.70 24.22 4.86
N ASP A 104 -10.56 25.27 5.68
CA ASP A 104 -9.81 26.47 5.33
C ASP A 104 -8.45 26.07 4.74
N GLN A 105 -8.06 26.71 3.63
CA GLN A 105 -6.88 26.41 2.80
C GLN A 105 -5.52 26.36 3.56
N LEU A 106 -5.52 26.62 4.86
CA LEU A 106 -4.35 26.66 5.74
C LEU A 106 -3.93 25.31 6.31
N THR A 107 -4.75 24.25 6.23
CA THR A 107 -4.32 22.92 6.69
C THR A 107 -3.72 22.09 5.54
N ILE A 108 -2.39 22.10 5.45
CA ILE A 108 -1.63 21.37 4.41
C ILE A 108 -1.62 19.85 4.66
N GLN A 109 -1.96 19.41 5.88
CA GLN A 109 -1.81 18.02 6.32
C GLN A 109 -2.56 16.99 5.45
N PRO A 110 -3.88 17.14 5.16
CA PRO A 110 -4.61 16.14 4.36
C PRO A 110 -4.06 16.03 2.94
N PHE A 111 -3.64 17.15 2.34
CA PHE A 111 -3.05 17.18 1.00
C PHE A 111 -1.69 16.49 0.95
N ARG A 112 -0.83 16.72 1.95
CA ARG A 112 0.49 16.08 2.03
C ARG A 112 0.36 14.56 2.14
N GLU A 113 -0.53 14.10 3.00
CA GLU A 113 -0.72 12.66 3.23
C GLU A 113 -1.37 11.99 2.01
N ALA A 114 -2.38 12.63 1.40
CA ALA A 114 -2.97 12.15 0.16
C ALA A 114 -1.94 12.08 -0.98
N ALA A 115 -1.03 13.06 -1.08
CA ALA A 115 0.04 13.05 -2.08
C ALA A 115 1.01 11.88 -1.86
N ILE A 116 1.38 11.58 -0.61
CA ILE A 116 2.22 10.42 -0.27
C ILE A 116 1.50 9.12 -0.66
N GLU A 117 0.24 8.98 -0.29
CA GLU A 117 -0.57 7.79 -0.57
C GLU A 117 -0.75 7.59 -2.08
N ILE A 118 -1.15 8.60 -2.83
CA ILE A 118 -1.29 8.52 -4.28
C ILE A 118 0.06 8.20 -4.95
N THR A 119 1.17 8.76 -4.46
CA THR A 119 2.51 8.46 -4.98
C THR A 119 2.90 7.00 -4.73
N LEU A 120 2.69 6.50 -3.51
CA LEU A 120 2.89 5.08 -3.20
C LEU A 120 2.00 4.21 -4.10
N GLY A 121 0.75 4.59 -4.27
CA GLY A 121 -0.20 3.94 -5.18
C GLY A 121 0.31 3.84 -6.62
N ALA A 122 0.80 4.96 -7.17
CA ALA A 122 1.37 5.02 -8.51
C ALA A 122 2.64 4.15 -8.63
N LEU A 123 3.51 4.15 -7.60
CA LEU A 123 4.67 3.26 -7.53
C LEU A 123 4.26 1.79 -7.54
N GLY A 124 3.18 1.43 -6.84
CA GLY A 124 2.65 0.07 -6.86
C GLY A 124 2.09 -0.34 -8.22
N PHE A 125 1.40 0.57 -8.90
CA PHE A 125 0.92 0.33 -10.26
C PHE A 125 2.10 0.15 -11.23
N TRP A 126 3.13 0.97 -11.09
CA TRP A 126 4.35 0.84 -11.88
C TRP A 126 5.09 -0.47 -11.58
N ALA A 127 5.24 -0.86 -10.32
CA ALA A 127 5.83 -2.12 -9.90
C ALA A 127 5.06 -3.34 -10.46
N ALA A 128 3.74 -3.26 -10.52
CA ALA A 128 2.90 -4.26 -11.16
C ALA A 128 3.19 -4.39 -12.66
N ARG A 129 3.29 -3.26 -13.39
CA ARG A 129 3.65 -3.25 -14.82
C ARG A 129 5.07 -3.80 -15.08
N CYS A 130 6.01 -3.51 -14.19
CA CYS A 130 7.38 -4.04 -14.26
C CYS A 130 7.42 -5.58 -14.17
N SER A 131 6.44 -6.18 -13.49
CA SER A 131 6.31 -7.64 -13.40
C SER A 131 5.98 -8.27 -14.75
N ASP A 132 5.14 -7.62 -15.56
CA ASP A 132 4.73 -8.11 -16.88
C ASP A 132 5.87 -7.98 -17.91
N ALA A 133 6.61 -6.88 -17.86
CA ALA A 133 7.75 -6.64 -18.76
C ALA A 133 8.89 -7.66 -18.54
N GLY A 134 9.08 -8.15 -17.32
CA GLY A 134 10.04 -9.19 -16.99
C GLY A 134 9.69 -10.58 -17.55
N LEU A 135 8.41 -10.86 -17.81
CA LEU A 135 7.95 -12.11 -18.41
C LEU A 135 8.07 -12.08 -19.95
N ALA A 136 7.82 -10.93 -20.58
CA ALA A 136 7.92 -10.78 -22.03
C ALA A 136 9.37 -10.83 -22.57
N GLY A 137 10.36 -10.45 -21.76
CA GLY A 137 11.78 -10.48 -22.14
C GLY A 137 12.47 -11.84 -21.97
N GLY A 138 11.76 -12.88 -21.49
CA GLY A 138 12.29 -14.22 -21.26
C GLY A 138 12.15 -15.21 -22.42
N HIS A 139 11.40 -14.85 -23.48
CA HIS A 139 11.35 -15.63 -24.72
C HIS A 139 12.54 -15.27 -25.62
N VAL A 140 13.75 -15.68 -25.24
CA VAL A 140 14.85 -15.81 -26.20
C VAL A 140 14.75 -17.20 -26.81
N SER A 141 14.44 -17.24 -28.10
CA SER A 141 14.38 -18.46 -28.91
C SER A 141 15.65 -19.29 -28.74
N TYR A 142 15.49 -20.53 -28.30
CA TYR A 142 16.50 -21.56 -28.52
C TYR A 142 16.31 -22.04 -29.97
N SER A 143 17.03 -21.44 -30.93
CA SER A 143 17.23 -22.10 -32.21
C SER A 143 18.26 -23.20 -31.98
N ASP A 144 17.80 -24.45 -32.03
CA ASP A 144 18.67 -25.62 -32.18
C ASP A 144 19.40 -25.48 -33.53
N ASP A 145 20.62 -24.94 -33.49
CA ASP A 145 21.62 -25.23 -34.51
C ASP A 145 22.15 -26.63 -34.22
N THR A 146 21.54 -27.61 -34.89
CA THR A 146 22.09 -28.96 -35.01
C THR A 146 22.72 -29.08 -36.39
N ASP A 147 24.04 -28.88 -36.42
CA ASP A 147 24.94 -29.47 -37.44
C ASP A 147 25.30 -30.91 -37.04
#